data_AF-A0A5B9P7U8-F1
#
_entry.id   AF-A0A5B9P7U8-F1
#
_cell.length_a   1.000
_cell.length_b   1.000
_cell.length_c   1.000
_cell.angle_alpha   90.00
_cell.angle_beta   90.00
_cell.angle_gamma   90.00
#
_symmetry.space_group_name_H-M   'P 1'
#
loop_
_entity.id
_entity.type
_entity.pdbx_description
1 polymer ?
#
loop_
_entity_poly.entity_id
_entity_poly.type
_entity_poly.pdbx_seq_one_letter_code
_entity_poly.pdbx_strand_id
1 'polypeptide(L)' 'MKVVLSKRHEQANCCWCEKERECVTVTFSDGFIKQGSLCWKCLQTAYKVRSLHSGQASSEPESSQA' A
#
# COMPACT_ATOMS: atom_id res chain seq x y z
N MET A 1 -5.00 -0.93 9.20
CA MET A 1 -4.05 -0.12 8.39
C MET A 1 -4.75 1.14 7.91
N LYS A 2 -4.08 2.30 7.96
CA LYS A 2 -4.62 3.60 7.53
C LYS A 2 -3.86 4.08 6.28
N VAL A 3 -4.60 4.59 5.30
CA VAL A 3 -4.05 5.20 4.08
C VAL A 3 -4.52 6.65 4.01
N VAL A 4 -3.59 7.58 3.80
CA VAL A 4 -3.86 9.01 3.65
C VAL A 4 -3.73 9.39 2.18
N LEU A 5 -4.76 10.05 1.63
CA LEU A 5 -4.75 10.62 0.29
C LEU A 5 -4.52 12.13 0.41
N SER A 6 -3.47 12.65 -0.23
CA SER A 6 -3.05 14.05 -0.04
C SER A 6 -3.31 14.96 -1.25
N LYS A 7 -3.03 14.48 -2.46
CA LYS A 7 -3.14 15.29 -3.70
C LYS A 7 -3.71 14.45 -4.84
N ARG A 8 -4.66 15.00 -5.59
CA ARG A 8 -5.13 14.45 -6.86
C ARG A 8 -4.30 15.00 -8.01
N HIS A 9 -3.97 14.15 -8.97
CA HIS A 9 -3.27 14.49 -10.19
C HIS A 9 -4.10 13.96 -11.36
N GLU A 10 -4.51 14.84 -12.27
CA GLU A 10 -5.30 14.45 -13.46
C GLU A 10 -4.49 13.53 -14.39
N GLN A 11 -3.18 13.76 -14.46
CA GLN A 11 -2.25 12.98 -15.26
C GLN A 11 -0.90 12.88 -14.53
N ALA A 12 -0.57 11.70 -14.03
CA ALA A 12 0.72 11.40 -13.42
C ALA A 12 1.11 9.94 -13.65
N ASN A 13 2.41 9.64 -13.55
CA ASN A 13 2.89 8.27 -13.61
C ASN A 13 2.55 7.52 -12.31
N CYS A 14 1.80 6.42 -12.42
CA CYS A 14 1.50 5.54 -11.30
C CYS A 14 2.75 4.74 -10.92
N CYS A 15 3.26 4.91 -9.70
CA CYS A 15 4.49 4.24 -9.25
C CYS A 15 4.38 2.71 -9.12
N TRP A 16 3.18 2.13 -9.30
CA TRP A 16 2.97 0.68 -9.29
C TRP A 16 2.95 0.08 -10.68
N CYS A 17 2.13 0.63 -11.58
CA CYS A 17 1.93 0.07 -12.91
C CYS A 17 2.66 0.83 -14.01
N GLU A 18 3.37 1.90 -13.64
CA GLU A 18 4.23 2.74 -14.50
C GLU A 18 3.47 3.37 -15.68
N LYS A 19 2.14 3.42 -15.60
CA LYS A 19 1.26 4.04 -16.61
C LYS A 19 0.86 5.43 -16.18
N GLU A 20 0.80 6.33 -17.16
CA GLU A 20 0.32 7.68 -16.97
C GLU A 20 -1.22 7.73 -16.98
N ARG A 21 -1.81 8.12 -15.84
CA ARG A 21 -3.27 8.15 -15.62
C ARG A 21 -3.59 9.15 -14.51
N GLU A 22 -4.88 9.34 -14.24
CA GLU A 22 -5.32 9.98 -13.00
C GLU A 22 -4.79 9.20 -11.78
N CYS A 23 -4.06 9.91 -10.92
CA CYS A 23 -3.43 9.35 -9.74
C CYS A 23 -3.74 10.20 -8.50
N VAL A 24 -3.58 9.57 -7.34
CA VAL A 24 -3.61 10.22 -6.04
C VAL A 24 -2.30 9.96 -5.32
N THR A 25 -1.76 10.98 -4.66
CA THR A 25 -0.63 10.82 -3.74
C THR A 25 -1.12 10.12 -2.49
N VAL A 26 -0.53 8.96 -2.19
CA VAL A 26 -0.90 8.10 -1.08
C VAL A 26 0.27 7.91 -0.11
N THR A 27 -0.08 7.81 1.17
CA THR A 27 0.84 7.47 2.26
C THR A 27 0.20 6.40 3.14
N PHE A 28 0.86 5.26 3.24
CA PHE A 28 0.46 4.14 4.11
C PHE A 28 1.13 4.31 5.48
N SER A 29 0.35 4.30 6.56
CA SER A 29 0.88 4.55 7.91
C SER A 29 1.89 3.52 8.40
N ASP A 30 1.91 2.33 7.79
CA ASP A 30 2.83 1.23 8.08
C ASP A 30 4.09 1.26 7.21
N GLY A 31 4.29 2.30 6.40
CA GLY A 31 5.50 2.51 5.60
C GLY A 31 5.56 1.75 4.27
N PHE A 32 4.53 0.98 3.92
CA PHE A 32 4.45 0.25 2.64
C PHE A 32 4.68 1.16 1.43
N ILE A 33 4.03 2.32 1.42
CA ILE A 33 4.30 3.42 0.49
C ILE A 33 4.36 4.69 1.32
N LYS A 34 5.56 5.25 1.47
CA LYS A 34 5.78 6.48 2.27
C LYS A 34 5.13 7.70 1.61
N GLN A 35 5.35 7.87 0.31
CA GLN A 35 4.72 8.90 -0.50
C GLN A 35 4.83 8.45 -1.96
N GLY A 36 3.71 8.12 -2.59
CA GLY A 36 3.70 7.62 -3.96
C GLY A 36 2.43 7.99 -4.71
N SER A 37 2.52 8.14 -6.02
CA SER A 37 1.37 8.40 -6.89
C SER A 37 0.78 7.08 -7.35
N LEU A 38 -0.46 6.78 -6.97
CA LEU A 38 -1.17 5.59 -7.43
C LEU A 38 -2.44 5.95 -8.19
N CYS A 39 -2.69 5.24 -9.29
CA CYS A 39 -4.03 5.24 -9.89
C CYS A 39 -5.01 4.45 -9.00
N TRP A 40 -6.31 4.72 -9.14
CA TRP A 40 -7.35 4.11 -8.30
C TRP A 40 -7.32 2.57 -8.28
N LYS A 41 -7.07 1.94 -9.43
CA LYS A 41 -6.96 0.46 -9.51
C LYS A 41 -5.78 -0.06 -8.69
N CYS A 42 -4.61 0.57 -8.84
CA CYS A 42 -3.41 0.16 -8.10
C CYS A 42 -3.55 0.47 -6.61
N LEU A 43 -4.23 1.56 -6.22
CA LEU A 43 -4.53 1.85 -4.82
C LEU A 43 -5.42 0.77 -4.19
N GLN A 44 -6.48 0.33 -4.86
CA GLN A 44 -7.32 -0.77 -4.36
C GLN A 44 -6.52 -2.07 -4.21
N THR A 45 -5.67 -2.41 -5.18
CA THR A 45 -4.79 -3.58 -5.09
C THR A 45 -3.79 -3.45 -3.95
N ALA A 46 -3.12 -2.30 -3.83
CA ALA A 46 -2.18 -1.98 -2.75
C ALA A 46 -2.81 -2.19 -1.38
N TYR A 47 -4.02 -1.65 -1.21
CA TYR A 47 -4.78 -1.79 0.02
C TYR A 47 -5.12 -3.26 0.31
N LYS A 48 -5.59 -4.03 -0.67
CA LYS A 48 -5.91 -5.46 -0.51
C LYS A 48 -4.70 -6.29 -0.13
N VAL A 49 -3.59 -6.17 -0.90
CA VAL A 49 -2.33 -6.88 -0.64
C VAL A 49 -1.88 -6.64 0.79
N ARG A 50 -1.93 -5.38 1.22
CA ARG A 50 -1.45 -5.02 2.55
C ARG A 50 -2.42 -5.38 3.66
N SER A 51 -3.74 -5.32 3.41
CA SER A 51 -4.76 -5.79 4.35
C SER A 51 -4.65 -7.29 4.63
N LEU A 52 -4.31 -8.10 3.61
CA LEU A 52 -4.10 -9.54 3.78
C LEU A 52 -2.85 -9.83 4.62
N HIS A 53 -1.76 -9.09 4.38
CA HIS A 53 -0.54 -9.21 5.20
C HIS A 53 -0.73 -8.76 6.65
N SER A 54 -1.56 -7.75 6.92
CA SER A 54 -1.83 -7.31 8.29
C SER A 54 -2.70 -8.28 9.12
N GLY A 55 -3.25 -9.33 8.50
CA GLY A 55 -3.95 -10.42 9.19
C GLY A 55 -3.05 -11.57 9.65
N GLN A 56 -1.79 -11.62 9.18
CA GLN A 56 -0.77 -12.53 9.69
C GLN A 56 0.06 -11.82 10.75
N ALA A 57 -0.54 -11.60 11.93
CA ALA A 57 0.27 -11.40 13.12
C ALA A 57 1.04 -12.70 13.37
N SER A 58 2.37 -12.61 13.49
CA SER A 58 3.28 -13.70 13.79
C SER A 58 2.73 -14.64 14.87
N SER A 59 2.41 -15.87 14.51
CA SER A 59 2.58 -16.99 15.41
C SER A 59 4.00 -17.52 15.21
N GLU A 60 4.96 -16.96 15.95
CA GLU A 60 6.20 -17.70 16.24
C GLU A 60 5.79 -18.98 16.99
N PRO A 61 6.10 -20.19 16.51
CA PRO A 61 6.23 -21.31 17.41
C PRO A 61 7.53 -21.08 18.19
N GLU A 62 7.37 -20.73 19.46
CA GLU A 62 8.40 -20.83 20.49
C GLU A 62 9.15 -22.17 20.31
N SER A 63 10.44 -22.08 19.99
CA SER A 63 11.32 -23.24 19.92
C SER A 63 11.56 -23.72 21.35
N SER A 64 10.70 -24.61 21.82
CA SER A 64 10.94 -25.37 23.05
C SER A 64 12.09 -26.34 22.83
N GLN A 65 13.27 -25.96 23.31
CA GLN A 65 14.32 -26.91 23.65
C GLN A 65 13.89 -27.70 24.90
N ALA A 66 13.88 -29.02 24.81
CA ALA A 66 14.14 -29.95 25.91
C ALA A 66 14.56 -31.31 25.34
#